data_AF-A0A1N6V7G5-F1
#
_entry.id   AF-A0A1N6V7G5-F1
#
_cell.length_a   1.000
_cell.length_b   1.000
_cell.length_c   1.000
_cell.angle_alpha   90.00
_cell.angle_beta   90.00
_cell.angle_gamma   90.00
#
_symmetry.space_group_name_H-M   'P 1'
#
loop_
_entity.id
_entity.type
_entity.pdbx_description
1 polymer ?
#
loop_
_entity_poly.entity_id
_entity_poly.type
_entity_poly.pdbx_seq_one_letter_code
_entity_poly.pdbx_strand_id
1 'polypeptide(L)'
;MTAFKTVRGTIALLCFTSLLASPVAADDEYAKRFPAQWLENNGHIRLDTICYNYPRQSHMYPLCRLQAVNRLDERCERYRTRLANTEDPALQEHFSGLSDKYCTASEAYRKLMTRTGFLQ
;
A
#
# COMPACT_ATOMS: atom_id res chain seq x y z
N MET A 1 53.97 -48.13 -11.98
CA MET A 1 53.61 -48.83 -10.74
C MET A 1 52.60 -47.99 -9.99
N THR A 2 51.46 -48.60 -9.75
CA THR A 2 50.15 -48.08 -9.33
C THR A 2 50.07 -47.71 -7.85
N ALA A 3 49.37 -46.62 -7.54
CA ALA A 3 48.33 -46.59 -6.49
C ALA A 3 47.51 -45.29 -6.57
N PHE A 4 46.40 -45.35 -7.32
CA PHE A 4 45.29 -44.39 -7.18
C PHE A 4 44.54 -44.71 -5.90
N LYS A 5 44.41 -43.73 -5.00
CA LYS A 5 43.61 -43.87 -3.77
C LYS A 5 42.18 -43.37 -4.05
N THR A 6 41.26 -44.31 -4.12
CA THR A 6 39.81 -44.10 -4.21
C THR A 6 39.23 -43.78 -2.83
N VAL A 7 38.45 -42.70 -2.70
CA VAL A 7 37.44 -42.52 -1.64
C VAL A 7 36.19 -41.97 -2.34
N ARG A 8 35.28 -42.85 -2.79
CA ARG A 8 33.99 -43.18 -2.13
C ARG A 8 33.27 -41.97 -1.51
N GLY A 9 32.61 -41.23 -2.39
CA GLY A 9 31.15 -41.01 -2.41
C GLY A 9 30.42 -40.63 -1.12
N THR A 10 29.74 -39.48 -1.18
CA THR A 10 28.35 -39.34 -0.70
C THR A 10 27.66 -38.25 -1.52
N ILE A 11 26.68 -38.65 -2.34
CA ILE A 11 25.68 -37.75 -2.91
C ILE A 11 24.70 -37.43 -1.77
N ALA A 12 24.66 -36.17 -1.34
CA ALA A 12 23.60 -35.60 -0.51
C ALA A 12 23.01 -34.45 -1.33
N LEU A 13 22.07 -34.72 -2.24
CA LEU A 13 20.63 -34.78 -2.00
C LEU A 13 20.09 -33.57 -1.21
N LEU A 14 19.58 -32.60 -2.01
CA LEU A 14 18.37 -31.82 -1.79
C LEU A 14 18.14 -31.24 -0.38
N CYS A 15 18.49 -29.97 -0.22
CA CYS A 15 17.68 -29.03 0.55
C CYS A 15 17.37 -27.82 -0.34
N PHE A 16 16.43 -28.01 -1.26
CA PHE A 16 15.67 -26.90 -1.83
C PHE A 16 14.88 -26.31 -0.66
N THR A 17 15.47 -25.31 0.00
CA THR A 17 14.76 -24.42 0.89
C THR A 17 13.73 -23.69 0.02
N SER A 18 12.52 -24.24 0.01
CA SER A 18 11.36 -23.57 -0.52
C SER A 18 11.18 -22.32 0.34
N LEU A 19 11.65 -21.19 -0.17
CA LEU A 19 11.24 -19.88 0.31
C LEU A 19 9.70 -19.88 0.22
N LEU A 20 9.05 -20.05 1.37
CA LEU A 20 7.67 -19.65 1.57
C LEU A 20 7.64 -18.11 1.44
N ALA A 21 7.69 -17.62 0.20
CA ALA A 21 7.31 -16.27 -0.10
C ALA A 21 5.84 -16.14 0.33
N SER A 22 5.62 -15.38 1.40
CA SER A 22 4.27 -15.14 1.92
C SER A 22 3.40 -14.55 0.80
N PRO A 23 2.18 -15.07 0.55
CA PRO A 23 1.34 -14.59 -0.55
C PRO A 23 0.86 -13.14 -0.37
N VAL A 24 1.09 -12.53 0.81
CA VAL A 24 0.63 -11.18 1.18
C VAL A 24 1.19 -10.09 0.25
N ALA A 25 2.41 -10.24 -0.27
CA ALA A 25 3.04 -9.22 -1.11
C ALA A 25 2.47 -9.16 -2.55
N ALA A 26 1.93 -10.28 -3.06
CA ALA A 26 1.47 -10.36 -4.44
C ALA A 26 0.17 -9.57 -4.67
N ASP A 27 -0.73 -9.59 -3.68
CA ASP A 27 -2.02 -8.88 -3.76
C ASP A 27 -1.82 -7.35 -3.69
N ASP A 28 -0.88 -6.87 -2.88
CA ASP A 28 -0.55 -5.44 -2.78
C ASP A 28 0.07 -4.90 -4.08
N GLU A 29 0.95 -5.67 -4.73
CA GLU A 29 1.53 -5.26 -6.01
C GLU A 29 0.51 -5.31 -7.15
N TYR A 30 -0.41 -6.27 -7.13
CA TYR A 30 -1.50 -6.35 -8.08
C TYR A 30 -2.51 -5.19 -7.92
N ALA A 31 -2.82 -4.81 -6.69
CA ALA A 31 -3.73 -3.70 -6.39
C ALA A 31 -3.24 -2.34 -6.94
N LYS A 32 -1.91 -2.13 -7.06
CA LYS A 32 -1.32 -0.91 -7.67
C LYS A 32 -1.75 -0.68 -9.12
N ARG A 33 -2.24 -1.72 -9.81
CA ARG A 33 -2.78 -1.62 -11.19
C ARG A 33 -4.14 -0.94 -11.26
N PHE A 34 -4.80 -0.74 -10.11
CA PHE A 34 -6.13 -0.13 -9.99
C PHE A 34 -6.04 1.18 -9.21
N PRO A 35 -5.60 2.28 -9.85
CA PRO A 35 -5.38 3.54 -9.15
C PRO A 35 -6.67 4.10 -8.58
N ALA A 36 -6.67 4.38 -7.28
CA ALA A 36 -7.77 5.04 -6.61
C ALA A 36 -7.94 6.48 -7.07
N GLN A 37 -9.19 6.82 -7.37
CA GLN A 37 -9.66 8.16 -7.65
C GLN A 37 -10.80 8.50 -6.69
N TRP A 38 -10.97 9.78 -6.40
CA TRP A 38 -12.02 10.33 -5.55
C TRP A 38 -12.32 11.74 -6.00
N LEU A 39 -13.51 12.22 -5.66
CA LEU A 39 -13.89 13.60 -5.83
C LEU A 39 -13.55 14.39 -4.56
N GLU A 40 -13.30 15.69 -4.74
CA GLU A 40 -13.09 16.62 -3.64
C GLU A 40 -14.25 17.61 -3.55
N ASN A 41 -14.55 18.09 -2.35
CA ASN A 41 -15.50 19.18 -2.10
C ASN A 41 -14.95 20.09 -1.00
N ASN A 42 -14.89 21.40 -1.26
CA ASN A 42 -14.35 22.40 -0.33
C ASN A 42 -12.97 22.03 0.24
N GLY A 43 -12.08 21.50 -0.59
CA GLY A 43 -10.74 21.08 -0.15
C GLY A 43 -10.70 19.79 0.68
N HIS A 44 -11.81 19.06 0.79
CA HIS A 44 -11.87 17.76 1.47
C HIS A 44 -12.16 16.62 0.50
N ILE A 45 -11.64 15.44 0.80
CA ILE A 45 -11.90 14.23 0.02
C ILE A 45 -13.28 13.68 0.38
N ARG A 46 -14.12 13.44 -0.64
CA ARG A 46 -15.42 12.79 -0.47
C ARG A 46 -15.27 11.28 -0.40
N LEU A 47 -15.30 10.72 0.80
CA LEU A 47 -15.04 9.30 1.04
C LEU A 47 -16.01 8.37 0.30
N ASP A 48 -17.26 8.79 0.09
CA ASP A 48 -18.29 8.05 -0.64
C ASP A 48 -18.00 7.89 -2.14
N THR A 49 -17.08 8.70 -2.67
CA THR A 49 -16.67 8.72 -4.08
C THR A 49 -15.35 8.00 -4.32
N ILE A 50 -14.71 7.45 -3.29
CA ILE A 50 -13.48 6.68 -3.47
C ILE A 50 -13.79 5.49 -4.40
N CYS A 51 -12.96 5.35 -5.44
CA CYS A 51 -13.09 4.37 -6.52
C CYS A 51 -14.34 4.54 -7.39
N TYR A 52 -14.85 5.78 -7.55
CA TYR A 52 -16.02 6.06 -8.43
C TYR A 52 -15.80 5.62 -9.88
N ASN A 53 -14.54 5.51 -10.32
CA ASN A 53 -14.14 5.09 -11.65
C ASN A 53 -14.30 3.58 -11.90
N TYR A 54 -14.64 2.80 -10.87
CA TYR A 54 -14.88 1.36 -10.98
C TYR A 54 -16.32 1.00 -10.57
N PRO A 55 -17.05 0.20 -11.38
CA PRO A 55 -18.37 -0.28 -10.98
C PRO A 55 -18.31 -1.11 -9.69
N ARG A 56 -19.26 -0.91 -8.77
CA ARG A 56 -19.27 -1.61 -7.46
C ARG A 56 -19.27 -3.13 -7.56
N GLN A 57 -19.90 -3.69 -8.59
CA GLN A 57 -19.94 -5.13 -8.84
C GLN A 57 -18.66 -5.71 -9.50
N SER A 58 -17.70 -4.86 -9.88
CA SER A 58 -16.46 -5.31 -10.52
C SER A 58 -15.49 -5.86 -9.49
N HIS A 59 -14.72 -6.89 -9.85
CA HIS A 59 -13.60 -7.39 -9.05
C HIS A 59 -12.50 -6.32 -8.84
N MET A 60 -12.44 -5.28 -9.67
CA MET A 60 -11.47 -4.18 -9.53
C MET A 60 -11.83 -3.22 -8.39
N TYR A 61 -13.12 -3.06 -8.09
CA TYR A 61 -13.60 -2.16 -7.05
C TYR A 61 -13.00 -2.45 -5.66
N PRO A 62 -13.02 -3.70 -5.14
CA PRO A 62 -12.39 -4.01 -3.87
C PRO A 62 -10.88 -3.75 -3.87
N LEU A 63 -10.17 -4.06 -4.96
CA LEU A 63 -8.73 -3.83 -5.10
C LEU A 63 -8.38 -2.34 -5.09
N CYS A 64 -9.16 -1.53 -5.80
CA CYS A 64 -9.04 -0.08 -5.76
C CYS A 64 -9.25 0.45 -4.33
N ARG A 65 -10.21 -0.09 -3.58
CA ARG A 65 -10.48 0.36 -2.21
C ARG A 65 -9.32 0.06 -1.26
N LEU A 66 -8.61 -1.07 -1.42
CA LEU A 66 -7.36 -1.35 -0.70
C LEU A 66 -6.27 -0.36 -1.09
N GLN A 67 -6.06 -0.16 -2.39
CA GLN A 67 -5.09 0.78 -2.92
C GLN A 67 -5.34 2.20 -2.39
N ALA A 68 -6.61 2.60 -2.23
CA ALA A 68 -7.00 3.89 -1.68
C ALA A 68 -6.55 4.08 -0.22
N VAL A 69 -6.62 3.04 0.62
CA VAL A 69 -6.11 3.10 2.01
C VAL A 69 -4.63 3.47 1.99
N ASN A 70 -3.84 2.67 1.27
CA ASN A 70 -2.39 2.87 1.18
C ASN A 70 -2.05 4.26 0.61
N ARG A 71 -2.76 4.68 -0.44
CA ARG A 71 -2.51 5.99 -1.10
C ARG A 71 -2.86 7.18 -0.19
N LEU A 72 -3.90 7.07 0.62
CA LEU A 72 -4.26 8.12 1.58
C LEU A 72 -3.22 8.21 2.69
N ASP A 73 -2.77 7.07 3.22
CA ASP A 73 -1.72 7.02 4.25
C ASP A 73 -0.39 7.57 3.74
N GLU A 74 0.04 7.12 2.56
CA GLU A 74 1.27 7.61 1.92
C GLU A 74 1.25 9.12 1.71
N ARG A 75 0.09 9.69 1.34
CA ARG A 75 -0.06 11.14 1.16
C ARG A 75 -0.08 11.87 2.50
N CYS A 76 -0.79 11.35 3.51
CA CYS A 76 -0.77 11.90 4.85
C CYS A 76 0.67 12.01 5.37
N GLU A 77 1.42 10.91 5.37
CA GLU A 77 2.80 10.88 5.86
C GLU A 77 3.75 11.76 5.04
N ARG A 78 3.58 11.78 3.72
CA ARG A 78 4.35 12.69 2.84
C ARG A 78 4.16 14.15 3.23
N TYR A 79 2.92 14.59 3.45
CA TYR A 79 2.66 16.01 3.74
C TYR A 79 2.99 16.40 5.17
N ARG A 80 2.82 15.49 6.14
CA ARG A 80 3.37 15.66 7.50
C ARG A 80 4.88 15.86 7.47
N THR A 81 5.58 15.01 6.71
CA THR A 81 7.05 15.10 6.56
C THR A 81 7.46 16.40 5.87
N ARG A 82 6.77 16.82 4.81
CA ARG A 82 7.05 18.10 4.15
C ARG A 82 6.80 19.28 5.07
N LEU A 83 5.70 19.28 5.81
CA LEU A 83 5.38 20.33 6.78
C LEU A 83 6.48 20.44 7.85
N ALA A 84 6.91 19.31 8.42
CA ALA A 84 7.96 19.28 9.45
C ALA A 84 9.32 19.80 8.96
N ASN A 85 9.62 19.65 7.67
CA ASN A 85 10.90 20.01 7.06
C ASN A 85 10.87 21.35 6.31
N THR A 86 9.78 22.10 6.36
CA THR A 86 9.63 23.37 5.63
C THR A 86 9.74 24.55 6.59
N GLU A 87 10.60 25.51 6.28
CA GLU A 87 10.78 26.74 7.06
C GLU A 87 10.03 27.95 6.45
N ASP A 88 9.66 27.87 5.17
CA ASP A 88 8.90 28.91 4.47
C ASP A 88 7.44 28.96 4.98
N PRO A 89 6.96 30.09 5.53
CA PRO A 89 5.61 30.19 6.10
C PRO A 89 4.47 29.93 5.09
N ALA A 90 4.62 30.35 3.84
CA ALA A 90 3.58 30.15 2.82
C ALA A 90 3.51 28.68 2.42
N LEU A 91 4.66 28.00 2.34
CA LEU A 91 4.70 26.57 2.10
C LEU A 91 4.24 25.76 3.32
N GLN A 92 4.49 26.24 4.55
CA GLN A 92 3.95 25.63 5.77
C GLN A 92 2.42 25.66 5.77
N GLU A 93 1.79 26.80 5.50
CA GLU A 93 0.33 26.89 5.41
C GLU A 93 -0.22 25.94 4.34
N HIS A 94 0.40 25.92 3.15
CA HIS A 94 0.03 25.03 2.07
C HIS A 94 0.14 23.54 2.47
N PHE A 95 1.26 23.12 3.06
CA PHE A 95 1.45 21.74 3.49
C PHE A 95 0.61 21.35 4.69
N SER A 96 0.27 22.30 5.58
CA SER A 96 -0.70 22.08 6.66
C SER A 96 -2.06 21.72 6.08
N GLY A 97 -2.58 22.53 5.13
CA GLY A 97 -3.87 22.24 4.50
C GLY A 97 -3.88 20.90 3.75
N LEU A 98 -2.79 20.54 3.07
CA LEU A 98 -2.67 19.22 2.44
C LEU A 98 -2.57 18.08 3.45
N SER A 99 -1.79 18.26 4.53
CA SER A 99 -1.69 17.29 5.63
C SER A 99 -3.07 17.03 6.23
N ASP A 100 -3.80 18.08 6.61
CA ASP A 100 -5.14 17.98 7.19
C ASP A 100 -6.10 17.26 6.24
N LYS A 101 -6.09 17.61 4.95
CA LYS A 101 -6.91 16.96 3.92
C LYS A 101 -6.68 15.46 3.86
N TYR A 102 -5.42 15.03 3.73
CA TYR A 102 -5.11 13.61 3.51
C TYR A 102 -5.15 12.79 4.80
N CYS A 103 -4.72 13.34 5.92
CA CYS A 103 -4.72 12.62 7.20
C CYS A 103 -6.14 12.41 7.72
N THR A 104 -7.01 13.43 7.66
CA THR A 104 -8.42 13.28 8.03
C THR A 104 -9.11 12.23 7.15
N ALA A 105 -8.83 12.25 5.84
CA ALA A 105 -9.40 11.27 4.92
C ALA A 105 -8.86 9.85 5.15
N SER A 106 -7.55 9.70 5.40
CA SER A 106 -6.90 8.42 5.75
C SER A 106 -7.56 7.81 6.98
N GLU A 107 -7.63 8.56 8.09
CA GLU A 107 -8.19 8.07 9.34
C GLU A 107 -9.67 7.66 9.18
N ALA A 108 -10.48 8.55 8.61
CA ALA A 108 -11.90 8.31 8.45
C ALA A 108 -12.18 7.14 7.49
N TYR A 109 -11.42 7.03 6.39
CA TYR A 109 -11.58 5.95 5.44
C TYR A 109 -11.12 4.60 6.02
N ARG A 110 -9.99 4.58 6.73
CA ARG A 110 -9.51 3.37 7.42
C ARG A 110 -10.54 2.87 8.42
N LYS A 111 -11.09 3.77 9.25
CA LYS A 111 -12.18 3.44 10.19
C LYS A 111 -13.41 2.87 9.48
N LEU A 112 -13.80 3.46 8.35
CA LEU A 112 -14.90 2.95 7.52
C LEU A 112 -14.59 1.53 7.03
N MET A 113 -13.40 1.30 6.49
CA MET A 113 -12.97 0.02 5.94
C MET A 113 -12.93 -1.09 6.99
N THR A 114 -12.37 -0.82 8.17
CA THR A 114 -12.39 -1.75 9.31
C THR A 114 -13.81 -2.05 9.77
N ARG A 115 -14.68 -1.03 9.90
CA ARG A 115 -16.09 -1.25 10.28
C ARG A 115 -16.84 -2.12 9.29
N THR A 116 -16.51 -2.04 8.00
CA THR A 116 -17.11 -2.88 6.95
C THR A 116 -16.46 -4.26 6.82
N GLY A 117 -15.51 -4.62 7.68
CA GLY A 117 -14.79 -5.90 7.64
C GLY A 117 -13.81 -6.03 6.47
N PHE A 118 -13.45 -4.90 5.84
CA PHE A 118 -12.58 -4.88 4.68
C PHE A 118 -11.09 -4.90 5.07
N LEU A 119 -10.76 -4.26 6.20
CA LEU A 119 -9.46 -4.36 6.85
C LEU A 119 -9.66 -5.13 8.16
N GLN A 120 -8.76 -6.07 8.45
CA GLN A 120 -8.71 -6.83 9.70
C GLN A 120 -7.64 -6.25 10.63
#